data_AF-A0A7S1L2Y0-F1
#
_entry.id   AF-A0A7S1L2Y0-F1
#
_cell.length_a   1.000
_cell.length_b   1.000
_cell.length_c   1.000
_cell.angle_alpha   90.00
_cell.angle_beta   90.00
_cell.angle_gamma   90.00
#
_symmetry.space_group_name_H-M   'P 1'
#
loop_
_entity.id
_entity.type
_entity.pdbx_description
1 polymer ?
#
loop_
_entity_poly.entity_id
_entity_poly.type
_entity_poly.pdbx_seq_one_letter_code
_entity_poly.pdbx_strand_id
1 'polypeptide(L)'
;VRQEAAEALGRVAARGDAGAVAAVAKLLEHQSQDVRRAAAAALPKVAEKGDEKALAAARSLLNNPNAGIRLAALEALVAVSGKGSDAVVEAVAACLEDDADEVREAAAQALSKVAPKGSKRAIAAAAARLRYKFSDVRLSAVQAIAGIADRGNQEAIDALTPCLKESNVDVQRAAATALRALGRGSA
;
A
#
# COMPACT_ATOMS: atom_id res chain seq x y z
N VAL A 1 -1.81 -10.09 -27.28
CA VAL A 1 -1.68 -8.71 -27.80
C VAL A 1 -1.46 -7.64 -26.72
N ARG A 2 -2.46 -7.24 -25.88
CA ARG A 2 -2.27 -6.11 -24.93
C ARG A 2 -1.31 -6.41 -23.78
N GLN A 3 -1.36 -7.62 -23.23
CA GLN A 3 -0.41 -8.09 -22.23
C GLN A 3 1.03 -8.07 -22.78
N GLU A 4 1.23 -8.72 -23.94
CA GLU A 4 2.52 -8.75 -24.63
C GLU A 4 3.02 -7.35 -24.99
N ALA A 5 2.12 -6.42 -25.33
CA ALA A 5 2.49 -5.03 -25.57
C ALA A 5 2.99 -4.32 -24.31
N ALA A 6 2.34 -4.55 -23.15
CA ALA A 6 2.85 -4.02 -21.87
C ALA A 6 4.23 -4.60 -21.54
N GLU A 7 4.41 -5.91 -21.72
CA GLU A 7 5.68 -6.58 -21.50
C GLU A 7 6.77 -6.08 -22.45
N ALA A 8 6.43 -5.90 -23.73
CA ALA A 8 7.33 -5.38 -24.74
C ALA A 8 7.75 -3.95 -24.41
N LEU A 9 6.81 -3.06 -24.08
CA LEU A 9 7.12 -1.70 -23.64
C LEU A 9 8.07 -1.70 -22.43
N GLY A 10 7.82 -2.56 -21.44
CA GLY A 10 8.71 -2.70 -20.29
C GLY A 10 10.11 -3.24 -20.61
N ARG A 11 10.34 -3.84 -21.79
CA ARG A 11 11.67 -4.31 -22.23
C ARG A 11 12.38 -3.32 -23.15
N VAL A 12 11.63 -2.61 -23.99
CA VAL A 12 12.20 -1.84 -25.11
C VAL A 12 12.14 -0.32 -24.92
N ALA A 13 11.23 0.20 -24.09
CA ALA A 13 11.12 1.63 -23.88
C ALA A 13 12.30 2.16 -23.05
N ALA A 14 12.77 3.35 -23.41
CA ALA A 14 13.72 4.07 -22.58
C ALA A 14 13.08 4.39 -21.22
N ARG A 15 13.83 4.18 -20.15
CA ARG A 15 13.37 4.55 -18.81
C ARG A 15 13.18 6.07 -18.73
N GLY A 16 12.08 6.50 -18.14
CA GLY A 16 11.68 7.90 -18.08
C GLY A 16 10.93 8.41 -19.32
N ASP A 17 10.68 7.57 -20.33
CA ASP A 17 9.88 7.97 -21.49
C ASP A 17 8.42 8.21 -21.08
N ALA A 18 8.00 9.47 -21.14
CA ALA A 18 6.68 9.89 -20.69
C ALA A 18 5.53 9.22 -21.48
N GLY A 19 5.74 8.92 -22.76
CA GLY A 19 4.76 8.23 -23.59
C GLY A 19 4.57 6.78 -23.17
N ALA A 20 5.66 6.08 -22.91
CA ALA A 20 5.67 4.71 -22.41
C ALA A 20 5.06 4.63 -21.00
N VAL A 21 5.42 5.54 -20.09
CA VAL A 21 4.82 5.62 -18.75
C VAL A 21 3.31 5.81 -18.84
N ALA A 22 2.84 6.76 -19.65
CA ALA A 22 1.40 7.00 -19.83
C ALA A 22 0.68 5.79 -20.45
N ALA A 23 1.28 5.17 -21.47
CA ALA A 23 0.72 4.00 -22.12
C ALA A 23 0.60 2.80 -21.17
N VAL A 24 1.63 2.54 -20.36
CA VAL A 24 1.62 1.45 -19.37
C VAL A 24 0.66 1.76 -18.22
N ALA A 25 0.65 2.99 -17.71
CA ALA A 25 -0.28 3.40 -16.64
C ALA A 25 -1.74 3.20 -17.05
N LYS A 26 -2.10 3.52 -18.30
CA LYS A 26 -3.46 3.28 -18.83
C LYS A 26 -3.86 1.80 -18.84
N LEU A 27 -2.90 0.88 -18.94
CA LEU A 27 -3.17 -0.56 -18.92
C LEU A 27 -3.49 -1.10 -17.51
N LEU A 28 -3.23 -0.32 -16.45
CA LEU A 28 -3.69 -0.65 -15.09
C LEU A 28 -5.22 -0.64 -14.97
N GLU A 29 -5.92 0.05 -15.87
CA GLU A 29 -7.40 0.12 -15.91
C GLU A 29 -8.04 -0.97 -16.77
N HIS A 30 -7.24 -1.85 -17.35
CA HIS A 30 -7.74 -2.83 -18.30
C HIS A 30 -8.66 -3.88 -17.65
N GLN A 31 -9.69 -4.33 -18.34
CA GLN A 31 -10.67 -5.30 -17.79
C GLN A 31 -10.06 -6.66 -17.47
N SER A 32 -9.13 -7.15 -18.31
CA SER A 32 -8.36 -8.37 -18.05
C SER A 32 -7.34 -8.18 -16.93
N GLN A 33 -7.39 -9.07 -15.94
CA GLN A 33 -6.46 -9.10 -14.81
C GLN A 33 -5.01 -9.32 -15.25
N ASP A 34 -4.77 -10.17 -16.24
CA ASP A 34 -3.42 -10.46 -16.74
C ASP A 34 -2.78 -9.21 -17.37
N VAL A 35 -3.58 -8.40 -18.08
CA VAL A 35 -3.10 -7.13 -18.64
C VAL A 35 -2.76 -6.14 -17.53
N ARG A 36 -3.58 -6.05 -16.47
CA ARG A 36 -3.28 -5.16 -15.32
C ARG A 36 -2.00 -5.58 -14.60
N ARG A 37 -1.81 -6.89 -14.38
CA ARG A 37 -0.58 -7.44 -13.78
C ARG A 37 0.65 -7.15 -14.64
N ALA A 38 0.55 -7.35 -15.95
CA ALA A 38 1.63 -7.00 -16.87
C ALA A 38 1.94 -5.50 -16.84
N ALA A 39 0.92 -4.65 -16.74
CA ALA A 39 1.09 -3.20 -16.59
C ALA A 39 1.81 -2.83 -15.29
N ALA A 40 1.37 -3.36 -14.15
CA ALA A 40 2.02 -3.14 -12.85
C ALA A 40 3.48 -3.62 -12.84
N ALA A 41 3.79 -4.74 -13.51
CA ALA A 41 5.15 -5.26 -13.66
C ALA A 41 6.03 -4.48 -14.66
N ALA A 42 5.42 -3.85 -15.67
CA ALA A 42 6.12 -3.05 -16.68
C ALA A 42 6.38 -1.62 -16.21
N LEU A 43 5.49 -1.05 -15.39
CA LEU A 43 5.57 0.34 -14.92
C LEU A 43 6.93 0.69 -14.27
N PRO A 44 7.50 -0.09 -13.33
CA PRO A 44 8.83 0.24 -12.75
C PRO A 44 10.00 0.12 -13.74
N LYS A 45 9.80 -0.52 -14.89
CA LYS A 45 10.82 -0.64 -15.95
C LYS A 45 10.83 0.58 -16.86
N VAL A 46 9.65 1.16 -17.11
CA VAL A 46 9.51 2.35 -17.95
C VAL A 46 9.58 3.65 -17.14
N ALA A 47 9.17 3.64 -15.87
CA ALA A 47 9.19 4.81 -15.01
C ALA A 47 10.50 4.93 -14.22
N GLU A 48 10.90 6.16 -13.93
CA GLU A 48 11.91 6.42 -12.91
C GLU A 48 11.34 6.16 -11.51
N LYS A 49 12.21 5.83 -10.56
CA LYS A 49 11.77 5.68 -9.17
C LYS A 49 11.38 7.07 -8.64
N GLY A 50 10.16 7.21 -8.14
CA GLY A 50 9.61 8.50 -7.75
C GLY A 50 9.03 9.31 -8.91
N ASP A 51 8.82 8.73 -10.09
CA ASP A 51 8.16 9.40 -11.20
C ASP A 51 6.74 9.87 -10.81
N GLU A 52 6.58 11.18 -10.63
CA GLU A 52 5.31 11.76 -10.16
C GLU A 52 4.16 11.57 -11.14
N LYS A 53 4.41 11.42 -12.45
CA LYS A 53 3.34 11.15 -13.42
C LYS A 53 2.82 9.73 -13.23
N ALA A 54 3.72 8.76 -13.07
CA ALA A 54 3.36 7.38 -12.77
C ALA A 54 2.66 7.27 -11.40
N LEU A 55 3.15 7.97 -10.38
CA LEU A 55 2.54 7.99 -9.05
C LEU A 55 1.17 8.68 -9.04
N ALA A 56 1.00 9.78 -9.77
CA ALA A 56 -0.29 10.45 -9.90
C ALA A 56 -1.31 9.57 -10.64
N ALA A 57 -0.88 8.92 -11.74
CA ALA A 57 -1.73 8.00 -12.49
C ALA A 57 -2.15 6.80 -11.63
N ALA A 58 -1.24 6.16 -10.89
CA ALA A 58 -1.62 5.05 -10.03
C ALA A 58 -2.51 5.51 -8.85
N ARG A 59 -2.25 6.68 -8.23
CA ARG A 59 -3.10 7.22 -7.15
C ARG A 59 -4.54 7.47 -7.59
N SER A 60 -4.76 7.98 -8.81
CA SER A 60 -6.13 8.27 -9.28
C SER A 60 -6.98 6.99 -9.41
N LEU A 61 -6.33 5.84 -9.65
CA LEU A 61 -6.98 4.54 -9.79
C LEU A 61 -7.39 3.89 -8.47
N LEU A 62 -6.92 4.41 -7.32
CA LEU A 62 -7.31 3.90 -6.01
C LEU A 62 -8.79 4.11 -5.67
N ASN A 63 -9.49 5.00 -6.40
CA ASN A 63 -10.93 5.22 -6.24
C ASN A 63 -11.77 4.52 -7.33
N ASN A 64 -11.17 3.63 -8.12
CA ASN A 64 -11.89 2.95 -9.19
C ASN A 64 -12.94 1.98 -8.61
N PRO A 65 -14.15 1.89 -9.20
CA PRO A 65 -15.17 0.95 -8.76
C PRO A 65 -14.75 -0.53 -8.79
N ASN A 66 -13.78 -0.89 -9.65
CA ASN A 66 -13.28 -2.24 -9.76
C ASN A 66 -12.11 -2.50 -8.79
N ALA A 67 -12.31 -3.39 -7.80
CA ALA A 67 -11.29 -3.77 -6.83
C ALA A 67 -9.99 -4.29 -7.48
N GLY A 68 -10.09 -5.00 -8.60
CA GLY A 68 -8.93 -5.48 -9.34
C GLY A 68 -8.09 -4.38 -9.98
N ILE A 69 -8.68 -3.21 -10.27
CA ILE A 69 -7.95 -2.01 -10.72
C ILE A 69 -7.28 -1.33 -9.52
N ARG A 70 -7.99 -1.23 -8.39
CA ARG A 70 -7.41 -0.68 -7.14
C ARG A 70 -6.21 -1.49 -6.64
N LEU A 71 -6.27 -2.82 -6.73
CA LEU A 71 -5.14 -3.70 -6.41
C LEU A 71 -3.93 -3.44 -7.33
N ALA A 72 -4.15 -3.38 -8.65
CA ALA A 72 -3.08 -3.08 -9.60
C ALA A 72 -2.46 -1.70 -9.36
N ALA A 73 -3.28 -0.73 -8.93
CA ALA A 73 -2.81 0.60 -8.55
C ALA A 73 -1.92 0.57 -7.29
N LEU A 74 -2.29 -0.17 -6.25
CA LEU A 74 -1.46 -0.37 -5.06
C LEU A 74 -0.11 -1.04 -5.41
N GLU A 75 -0.13 -2.08 -6.24
CA GLU A 75 1.09 -2.76 -6.73
C GLU A 75 1.99 -1.80 -7.51
N ALA A 76 1.41 -1.00 -8.41
CA ALA A 76 2.12 0.02 -9.17
C ALA A 76 2.75 1.10 -8.27
N LEU A 77 2.02 1.58 -7.25
CA LEU A 77 2.54 2.54 -6.28
C LEU A 77 3.73 1.96 -5.53
N VAL A 78 3.65 0.73 -5.04
CA VAL A 78 4.77 0.07 -4.38
C VAL A 78 5.99 -0.04 -5.29
N ALA A 79 5.78 -0.36 -6.56
CA ALA A 79 6.85 -0.60 -7.52
C ALA A 79 7.58 0.69 -7.95
N VAL A 80 6.85 1.79 -8.09
CA VAL A 80 7.40 3.07 -8.60
C VAL A 80 7.82 4.01 -7.46
N SER A 81 7.25 3.89 -6.27
CA SER A 81 7.50 4.87 -5.20
C SER A 81 8.95 4.89 -4.72
N GLY A 82 9.46 6.12 -4.56
CA GLY A 82 10.51 6.39 -3.59
C GLY A 82 9.95 6.17 -2.17
N LYS A 83 10.73 5.58 -1.26
CA LYS A 83 10.31 5.47 0.14
C LYS A 83 10.08 6.88 0.69
N GLY A 84 8.96 7.11 1.36
CA GLY A 84 8.68 8.36 2.08
C GLY A 84 7.97 9.45 1.28
N SER A 85 7.31 9.12 0.16
CA SER A 85 6.36 10.06 -0.44
C SER A 85 5.11 10.15 0.44
N ASP A 86 4.94 11.27 1.15
CA ASP A 86 3.79 11.52 2.02
C ASP A 86 2.46 11.34 1.27
N ALA A 87 2.38 11.85 0.05
CA ALA A 87 1.16 11.75 -0.74
C ALA A 87 0.83 10.31 -1.15
N VAL A 88 1.84 9.44 -1.32
CA VAL A 88 1.61 8.00 -1.53
C VAL A 88 1.19 7.33 -0.23
N VAL A 89 1.85 7.65 0.89
CA VAL A 89 1.51 7.10 2.21
C VAL A 89 0.05 7.38 2.58
N GLU A 90 -0.41 8.63 2.43
CA GLU A 90 -1.80 8.99 2.73
C GLU A 90 -2.79 8.28 1.80
N ALA A 91 -2.48 8.21 0.50
CA ALA A 91 -3.34 7.55 -0.47
C ALA A 91 -3.47 6.05 -0.20
N VAL A 92 -2.36 5.37 0.11
CA VAL A 92 -2.38 3.95 0.48
C VAL A 92 -3.07 3.73 1.83
N ALA A 93 -2.87 4.63 2.82
CA ALA A 93 -3.53 4.53 4.12
C ALA A 93 -5.05 4.67 4.02
N ALA A 94 -5.56 5.47 3.09
CA ALA A 94 -7.01 5.55 2.84
C ALA A 94 -7.60 4.20 2.38
N CYS A 95 -6.84 3.40 1.62
CA CYS A 95 -7.27 2.07 1.19
C CYS A 95 -7.35 1.03 2.33
N LEU A 96 -6.95 1.36 3.56
CA LEU A 96 -7.26 0.52 4.73
C LEU A 96 -8.76 0.49 5.05
N GLU A 97 -9.52 1.47 4.54
CA GLU A 97 -10.98 1.57 4.68
C GLU A 97 -11.74 1.01 3.46
N ASP A 98 -11.04 0.35 2.53
CA ASP A 98 -11.62 -0.15 1.29
C ASP A 98 -12.71 -1.21 1.53
N ASP A 99 -13.70 -1.26 0.64
CA ASP A 99 -14.82 -2.20 0.75
C ASP A 99 -14.42 -3.65 0.45
N ALA A 100 -13.38 -3.86 -0.36
CA ALA A 100 -12.85 -5.18 -0.68
C ALA A 100 -11.73 -5.60 0.29
N ASP A 101 -11.86 -6.79 0.86
CA ASP A 101 -10.93 -7.36 1.84
C ASP A 101 -9.51 -7.46 1.30
N GLU A 102 -9.37 -7.89 0.04
CA GLU A 102 -8.07 -8.05 -0.62
C GLU A 102 -7.37 -6.70 -0.81
N VAL A 103 -8.13 -5.62 -1.03
CA VAL A 103 -7.57 -4.28 -1.19
C VAL A 103 -7.08 -3.75 0.16
N ARG A 104 -7.83 -3.98 1.25
CA ARG A 104 -7.39 -3.59 2.60
C ARG A 104 -6.10 -4.31 3.01
N GLU A 105 -6.00 -5.61 2.73
CA GLU A 105 -4.77 -6.37 2.99
C GLU A 105 -3.59 -5.84 2.15
N ALA A 106 -3.82 -5.62 0.85
CA ALA A 106 -2.81 -5.06 -0.03
C ALA A 106 -2.36 -3.66 0.43
N ALA A 107 -3.27 -2.83 0.94
CA ALA A 107 -2.95 -1.51 1.48
C ALA A 107 -2.06 -1.60 2.73
N ALA A 108 -2.37 -2.49 3.66
CA ALA A 108 -1.55 -2.71 4.85
C ALA A 108 -0.12 -3.16 4.49
N GLN A 109 -0.01 -4.09 3.53
CA GLN A 109 1.29 -4.54 3.01
C GLN A 109 2.02 -3.41 2.26
N ALA A 110 1.31 -2.65 1.42
CA ALA A 110 1.87 -1.56 0.63
C ALA A 110 2.45 -0.46 1.52
N LEU A 111 1.77 -0.08 2.62
CA LEU A 111 2.28 0.90 3.57
C LEU A 111 3.66 0.55 4.11
N SER A 112 3.90 -0.72 4.46
CA SER A 112 5.22 -1.18 4.95
C SER A 112 6.34 -1.09 3.91
N LYS A 113 5.99 -1.02 2.62
CA LYS A 113 6.93 -0.96 1.49
C LYS A 113 7.18 0.48 1.03
N VAL A 114 6.15 1.34 1.05
CA VAL A 114 6.24 2.74 0.59
C VAL A 114 6.67 3.70 1.70
N ALA A 115 6.40 3.38 2.96
CA ALA A 115 6.87 4.18 4.09
C ALA A 115 8.28 3.72 4.54
N PRO A 116 9.14 4.65 5.00
CA PRO A 116 10.32 4.30 5.77
C PRO A 116 9.89 3.53 7.03
N LYS A 117 10.72 2.56 7.44
CA LYS A 117 10.51 1.85 8.70
C LYS A 117 10.56 2.85 9.87
N GLY A 118 9.67 2.71 10.84
CA GLY A 118 9.53 3.63 11.96
C GLY A 118 8.89 4.98 11.62
N SER A 119 8.40 5.18 10.39
CA SER A 119 7.81 6.44 9.94
C SER A 119 6.60 6.86 10.79
N LYS A 120 6.79 7.92 11.59
CA LYS A 120 5.75 8.54 12.44
C LYS A 120 4.48 8.87 11.67
N ARG A 121 4.63 9.48 10.49
CA ARG A 121 3.49 9.89 9.67
C ARG A 121 2.66 8.71 9.20
N ALA A 122 3.33 7.69 8.65
CA ALA A 122 2.66 6.46 8.22
C ALA A 122 2.00 5.70 9.38
N ILE A 123 2.64 5.66 10.57
CA ILE A 123 2.03 5.12 11.79
C ILE A 123 0.79 5.91 12.18
N ALA A 124 0.86 7.25 12.18
CA ALA A 124 -0.29 8.11 12.50
C ALA A 124 -1.44 7.93 11.50
N ALA A 125 -1.13 7.85 10.20
CA ALA A 125 -2.12 7.63 9.15
C ALA A 125 -2.85 6.29 9.31
N ALA A 126 -2.13 5.22 9.63
CA ALA A 126 -2.75 3.93 9.96
C ALA A 126 -3.50 3.99 11.31
N ALA A 127 -2.94 4.63 12.33
CA ALA A 127 -3.53 4.74 13.66
C ALA A 127 -4.89 5.47 13.67
N ALA A 128 -5.11 6.40 12.73
CA ALA A 128 -6.41 7.05 12.53
C ALA A 128 -7.55 6.05 12.26
N ARG A 129 -7.24 4.84 11.75
CA ARG A 129 -8.21 3.77 11.47
C ARG A 129 -8.42 2.79 12.62
N LEU A 130 -7.67 2.87 13.72
CA LEU A 130 -7.82 1.96 14.87
C LEU A 130 -9.13 2.15 15.65
N ARG A 131 -9.91 3.19 15.35
CA ARG A 131 -11.24 3.42 15.95
C ARG A 131 -12.36 3.35 14.92
N TYR A 132 -12.07 2.82 13.74
CA TYR A 132 -13.07 2.70 12.69
C TYR A 132 -14.19 1.73 13.08
N LYS A 133 -15.41 1.99 12.59
CA LYS A 133 -16.61 1.24 12.98
C LYS A 133 -16.52 -0.26 12.69
N PHE A 134 -15.89 -0.63 11.58
CA PHE A 134 -15.73 -2.02 11.15
C PHE A 134 -14.42 -2.61 11.66
N SER A 135 -14.48 -3.83 12.20
CA SER A 135 -13.32 -4.53 12.74
C SER A 135 -12.26 -4.83 11.70
N ASP A 136 -12.65 -5.09 10.45
CA ASP A 136 -11.70 -5.51 9.42
C ASP A 136 -10.79 -4.35 8.98
N VAL A 137 -11.31 -3.12 9.04
CA VAL A 137 -10.52 -1.88 8.88
C VAL A 137 -9.56 -1.71 10.04
N ARG A 138 -10.01 -1.91 11.29
CA ARG A 138 -9.15 -1.84 12.47
C ARG A 138 -8.05 -2.89 12.43
N LEU A 139 -8.36 -4.12 12.00
CA LEU A 139 -7.39 -5.20 11.82
C LEU A 139 -6.33 -4.81 10.79
N SER A 140 -6.74 -4.28 9.64
CA SER A 140 -5.85 -3.82 8.58
C SER A 140 -4.93 -2.69 9.08
N ALA A 141 -5.47 -1.77 9.90
CA ALA A 141 -4.69 -0.72 10.55
C ALA A 141 -3.65 -1.27 11.53
N VAL A 142 -4.00 -2.25 12.37
CA VAL A 142 -3.05 -2.91 13.28
C VAL A 142 -1.92 -3.59 12.49
N GLN A 143 -2.26 -4.31 11.43
CA GLN A 143 -1.29 -4.98 10.56
C GLN A 143 -0.36 -3.98 9.87
N ALA A 144 -0.90 -2.86 9.37
CA ALA A 144 -0.12 -1.79 8.78
C ALA A 144 0.87 -1.19 9.78
N ILE A 145 0.42 -0.83 10.99
CA ILE A 145 1.29 -0.29 12.05
C ILE A 145 2.39 -1.28 12.41
N ALA A 146 2.07 -2.57 12.55
CA ALA A 146 3.06 -3.60 12.82
C ALA A 146 4.10 -3.73 11.69
N GLY A 147 3.67 -3.59 10.43
CA GLY A 147 4.53 -3.62 9.26
C GLY A 147 5.46 -2.41 9.15
N ILE A 148 5.01 -1.23 9.59
CA ILE A 148 5.76 0.04 9.51
C ILE A 148 6.67 0.24 10.72
N ALA A 149 6.20 -0.06 11.93
CA ALA A 149 6.89 0.31 13.16
C ALA A 149 8.18 -0.49 13.38
N ASP A 150 9.18 0.18 13.93
CA ASP A 150 10.42 -0.43 14.42
C ASP A 150 10.28 -0.92 15.86
N ARG A 151 11.20 -1.81 16.28
CA ARG A 151 11.27 -2.24 17.68
C ARG A 151 11.39 -1.03 18.60
N GLY A 152 10.65 -1.04 19.71
CA GLY A 152 10.62 0.06 20.66
C GLY A 152 9.93 1.34 20.16
N ASN A 153 9.24 1.32 19.02
CA ASN A 153 8.52 2.50 18.54
C ASN A 153 7.35 2.82 19.48
N GLN A 154 7.55 3.83 20.34
CA GLN A 154 6.59 4.18 21.39
C GLN A 154 5.25 4.66 20.81
N GLU A 155 5.25 5.41 19.71
CA GLU A 155 4.02 5.88 19.06
C GLU A 155 3.14 4.71 18.60
N ALA A 156 3.76 3.67 18.02
CA ALA A 156 3.05 2.45 17.64
C ALA A 156 2.56 1.67 18.86
N ILE A 157 3.37 1.58 19.93
CA ILE A 157 2.97 0.90 21.17
C ILE A 157 1.77 1.59 21.80
N ASP A 158 1.81 2.92 21.92
CA ASP A 158 0.73 3.72 22.50
C ASP A 158 -0.56 3.60 21.67
N ALA A 159 -0.43 3.64 20.33
CA ALA A 159 -1.56 3.48 19.43
C ALA A 159 -2.21 2.09 19.53
N LEU A 160 -1.41 1.02 19.64
CA LEU A 160 -1.91 -0.36 19.65
C LEU A 160 -2.36 -0.86 21.02
N THR A 161 -1.90 -0.26 22.12
CA THR A 161 -2.23 -0.68 23.49
C THR A 161 -3.74 -0.72 23.76
N PRO A 162 -4.56 0.27 23.36
CA PRO A 162 -6.01 0.20 23.51
C PRO A 162 -6.65 -1.01 22.81
N CYS A 163 -6.08 -1.48 21.69
CA CYS A 163 -6.62 -2.60 20.92
C CYS A 163 -6.51 -3.95 21.66
N LEU A 164 -5.72 -4.05 22.73
CA LEU A 164 -5.71 -5.23 23.61
C LEU A 164 -7.04 -5.47 24.34
N LYS A 165 -7.86 -4.41 24.49
CA LYS A 165 -9.16 -4.47 25.15
C LYS A 165 -10.33 -4.51 24.16
N GLU A 166 -10.06 -4.65 22.86
CA GLU A 166 -11.12 -4.74 21.87
C GLU A 166 -11.93 -6.04 22.00
N SER A 167 -13.22 -5.94 21.70
CA SER A 167 -14.13 -7.08 21.69
C SER A 167 -13.92 -8.01 20.49
N ASN A 168 -13.38 -7.50 19.38
CA ASN A 168 -13.07 -8.34 18.22
C ASN A 168 -11.74 -9.08 18.47
N VAL A 169 -11.84 -10.42 18.49
CA VAL A 169 -10.72 -11.31 18.83
C VAL A 169 -9.55 -11.20 17.84
N ASP A 170 -9.83 -10.98 16.56
CA ASP A 170 -8.78 -10.87 15.54
C ASP A 170 -7.98 -9.58 15.72
N VAL A 171 -8.66 -8.45 15.95
CA VAL A 171 -7.99 -7.18 16.24
C VAL A 171 -7.19 -7.27 17.53
N GLN A 172 -7.76 -7.83 18.59
CA GLN A 172 -7.09 -8.03 19.87
C GLN A 172 -5.82 -8.89 19.72
N ARG A 173 -5.92 -10.02 19.02
CA ARG A 173 -4.81 -10.95 18.80
C ARG A 173 -3.72 -10.35 17.92
N ALA A 174 -4.10 -9.62 16.88
CA ALA A 174 -3.17 -8.90 16.03
C ALA A 174 -2.41 -7.84 16.83
N ALA A 175 -3.10 -7.07 17.68
CA ALA A 175 -2.49 -6.06 18.53
C ALA A 175 -1.53 -6.68 19.55
N ALA A 176 -1.91 -7.78 20.21
CA ALA A 176 -1.03 -8.50 21.13
C ALA A 176 0.23 -9.03 20.45
N THR A 177 0.09 -9.55 19.22
CA THR A 177 1.22 -10.04 18.42
C THR A 177 2.14 -8.89 18.02
N ALA A 178 1.58 -7.79 17.53
CA ALA A 178 2.32 -6.60 17.15
C ALA A 178 3.08 -6.00 18.34
N LEU A 179 2.42 -5.80 19.48
CA LEU A 179 3.03 -5.28 20.70
C LEU A 179 4.16 -6.19 21.22
N ARG A 180 3.98 -7.52 21.16
CA ARG A 180 5.06 -8.47 21.51
C ARG A 180 6.26 -8.31 20.58
N ALA A 181 6.04 -8.13 19.28
CA ALA A 181 7.12 -7.92 18.32
C ALA A 181 7.84 -6.58 18.53
N LEU A 182 7.10 -5.53 18.92
CA LEU A 182 7.64 -4.20 19.20
C LEU A 182 8.39 -4.14 20.56
N GLY A 183 7.91 -4.87 21.57
CA GLY A 183 8.45 -4.86 22.93
C GLY A 183 9.64 -5.78 23.20
N ARG A 184 10.02 -6.68 22.27
CA ARG A 184 11.24 -7.50 22.38
C ARG A 184 12.52 -6.68 22.13
N GLY A 185 12.79 -5.72 23.01
CA GLY A 185 13.92 -4.81 22.96
C GLY A 185 14.12 -4.07 24.27
N SER A 186 14.56 -4.79 25.30
CA SER A 186 15.27 -4.29 26.49
C SER A 186 15.80 -5.52 27.22
N ALA A 187 17.03 -5.90 26.91
CA ALA A 187 17.91 -6.74 27.74
C ALA A 187 19.28 -6.09 27.73
#